data_AF-A0A957XFN7-F1
#
_entry.id   AF-A0A957XFN7-F1
#
_cell.length_a   1.000
_cell.length_b   1.000
_cell.length_c   1.000
_cell.angle_alpha   90.00
_cell.angle_beta   90.00
_cell.angle_gamma   90.00
#
_symmetry.space_group_name_H-M   'P 1'
#
loop_
_entity.id
_entity.type
_entity.pdbx_description
1 polymer ?
#
loop_
_entity_poly.entity_id
_entity_poly.type
_entity_poly.pdbx_seq_one_letter_code
_entity_poly.pdbx_strand_id
1 'polypeptide(L)'
;MPNSDAKNNAHLSIKLIDRDLYLNGSAQAIKLRPKEARLVAVMLSTPNQVVSRATLMQKVWQTDFLDDTRTLDVHISWLRRKIEDNPTHPRRLITVRGVGYCLIVEKQRG
;
A
#
# COMPACT_ATOMS: atom_id res chain seq x y z
N MET A 1 -18.42 36.10 2.97
CA MET A 1 -18.27 35.03 3.98
C MET A 1 -17.16 34.10 3.51
N PRO A 2 -16.20 33.70 4.36
CA PRO A 2 -14.95 33.13 3.88
C PRO A 2 -15.12 31.67 3.45
N ASN A 3 -14.75 31.43 2.19
CA ASN A 3 -14.00 30.32 1.63
C ASN A 3 -14.39 28.87 1.96
N SER A 4 -14.82 28.21 0.88
CA SER A 4 -14.16 27.02 0.34
C SER A 4 -14.19 25.80 1.25
N ASP A 5 -15.28 25.05 1.13
CA ASP A 5 -15.26 23.60 1.18
C ASP A 5 -14.30 23.08 0.10
N ALA A 6 -13.00 23.22 0.35
CA ALA A 6 -11.96 22.49 -0.33
C ALA A 6 -12.20 21.03 0.01
N LYS A 7 -13.06 20.40 -0.79
CA LYS A 7 -13.15 18.95 -0.94
C LYS A 7 -11.71 18.47 -0.99
N ASN A 8 -11.28 17.88 0.11
CA ASN A 8 -9.93 17.39 0.30
C ASN A 8 -9.83 16.11 -0.55
N ASN A 9 -9.84 16.29 -1.87
CA ASN A 9 -9.63 15.28 -2.89
C ASN A 9 -8.15 14.91 -2.78
N ALA A 10 -7.80 14.19 -1.72
CA ALA A 10 -6.45 13.70 -1.52
C ALA A 10 -6.24 12.65 -2.60
N HIS A 11 -5.64 13.09 -3.69
CA HIS A 11 -5.32 12.24 -4.81
C HIS A 11 -4.40 11.12 -4.33
N LEU A 12 -4.83 9.85 -4.34
CA LEU A 12 -4.05 8.72 -3.86
C LEU A 12 -3.31 8.01 -5.00
N SER A 13 -2.47 8.72 -5.77
CA SER A 13 -1.61 8.03 -6.74
C SER A 13 -0.39 7.41 -6.09
N ILE A 14 -0.01 6.26 -6.62
CA ILE A 14 1.17 5.51 -6.22
C ILE A 14 1.87 5.06 -7.49
N LYS A 15 3.17 5.34 -7.59
CA LYS A 15 4.03 4.84 -8.65
C LYS A 15 5.25 4.17 -8.02
N LEU A 16 5.51 2.93 -8.41
CA LEU A 16 6.70 2.20 -8.00
C LEU A 16 7.65 2.09 -9.20
N ILE A 17 8.88 2.57 -9.05
CA ILE A 17 9.96 2.41 -10.02
C ILE A 17 11.10 1.73 -9.28
N ASP A 18 11.47 0.51 -9.68
CA ASP A 18 12.38 -0.36 -8.92
C ASP A 18 11.97 -0.54 -7.46
N ARG A 19 12.63 0.21 -6.55
CA ARG A 19 12.34 0.25 -5.11
C ARG A 19 12.00 1.65 -4.61
N ASP A 20 11.82 2.58 -5.53
CA ASP A 20 11.50 3.98 -5.28
C ASP A 20 10.01 4.18 -5.47
N LEU A 21 9.34 4.49 -4.35
CA LEU A 21 7.90 4.71 -4.30
C LEU A 21 7.60 6.20 -4.32
N TYR A 22 6.83 6.63 -5.31
CA TYR A 22 6.36 8.00 -5.45
C TYR A 22 4.89 8.06 -5.10
N LEU A 23 4.52 9.00 -4.22
CA LEU A 23 3.14 9.23 -3.79
C LEU A 23 2.65 10.54 -4.37
N ASN A 24 1.42 10.57 -4.87
CA ASN A 24 0.71 11.78 -5.26
C ASN A 24 1.46 12.65 -6.29
N GLY A 25 2.28 12.03 -7.16
CA GLY A 25 3.12 12.76 -8.12
C GLY A 25 4.31 13.51 -7.50
N SER A 26 4.64 13.27 -6.22
CA SER A 26 5.82 13.85 -5.56
C SER A 26 7.10 13.54 -6.34
N ALA A 27 8.01 14.51 -6.40
CA ALA A 27 9.36 14.32 -6.94
C ALA A 27 10.27 13.54 -5.98
N GLN A 28 9.94 13.49 -4.69
CA GLN A 28 10.71 12.77 -3.68
C GLN A 28 10.24 11.33 -3.56
N ALA A 29 11.15 10.39 -3.84
CA ALA A 29 10.92 8.97 -3.68
C ALA A 29 11.08 8.51 -2.23
N ILE A 30 10.23 7.58 -1.82
CA ILE A 30 10.37 6.81 -0.59
C ILE A 30 11.11 5.51 -0.92
N LYS A 31 12.29 5.32 -0.32
CA LYS A 31 13.08 4.10 -0.52
C LYS A 31 12.45 2.92 0.21
N LEU A 32 12.06 1.90 -0.55
CA LEU A 32 11.53 0.65 -0.03
C LEU A 32 12.63 -0.41 0.10
N ARG A 33 12.50 -1.25 1.13
CA ARG A 33 13.25 -2.49 1.25
C ARG A 33 12.77 -3.51 0.21
N PRO A 34 13.58 -4.53 -0.14
CA PRO A 34 13.21 -5.50 -1.18
C PRO A 34 11.83 -6.15 -0.98
N LYS A 35 11.52 -6.60 0.25
CA LYS A 35 10.22 -7.21 0.56
C LYS A 35 9.05 -6.21 0.56
N GLU A 36 9.29 -4.97 1.00
CA GLU A 36 8.29 -3.89 0.94
C GLU A 36 7.95 -3.54 -0.52
N ALA A 37 8.97 -3.37 -1.37
CA ALA A 37 8.78 -3.10 -2.79
C ALA A 37 8.01 -4.25 -3.46
N ARG A 38 8.34 -5.50 -3.12
CA ARG A 38 7.63 -6.68 -3.62
C ARG A 38 6.17 -6.72 -3.17
N LEU A 39 5.86 -6.40 -1.91
CA LEU A 39 4.47 -6.29 -1.42
C LEU A 39 3.69 -5.26 -2.22
N VAL A 40 4.25 -4.06 -2.38
CA VAL A 40 3.62 -2.99 -3.15
C VAL A 40 3.43 -3.42 -4.60
N ALA A 41 4.43 -4.03 -5.24
CA ALA A 41 4.33 -4.51 -6.62
C ALA A 41 3.22 -5.56 -6.79
N VAL A 42 3.09 -6.50 -5.85
CA VAL A 42 2.02 -7.51 -5.88
C VAL A 42 0.65 -6.84 -5.78
N MET A 43 0.47 -5.88 -4.87
CA MET A 43 -0.81 -5.18 -4.72
C MET A 43 -1.11 -4.24 -5.90
N LEU A 44 -0.08 -3.59 -6.46
CA LEU A 44 -0.20 -2.75 -7.67
C LEU A 44 -0.56 -3.54 -8.92
N SER A 45 -0.31 -4.85 -8.95
CA SER A 45 -0.79 -5.71 -10.05
C SER A 45 -2.33 -5.86 -10.06
N THR A 46 -2.97 -5.62 -8.91
CA THR A 46 -4.42 -5.70 -8.71
C THR A 46 -4.90 -4.52 -7.85
N PRO A 47 -4.74 -3.26 -8.31
CA PRO A 47 -5.01 -2.09 -7.50
C PRO A 47 -6.50 -2.01 -7.14
N ASN A 48 -6.80 -1.49 -5.95
CA ASN A 48 -8.15 -1.41 -5.39
C ASN A 48 -8.84 -2.77 -5.18
N GLN A 49 -8.10 -3.87 -5.21
CA GLN A 49 -8.62 -5.21 -4.90
C GLN A 49 -7.92 -5.78 -3.66
N VAL A 50 -8.63 -6.66 -2.95
CA VAL A 50 -8.10 -7.32 -1.76
C VAL A 50 -7.20 -8.48 -2.19
N VAL A 51 -5.94 -8.44 -1.77
CA VAL A 51 -5.01 -9.55 -1.91
C VAL A 51 -4.97 -10.32 -0.59
N SER A 52 -5.22 -11.63 -0.66
CA SER A 52 -5.26 -12.48 0.54
C SER A 52 -3.89 -12.54 1.23
N ARG A 53 -3.90 -12.78 2.55
CA ARG A 53 -2.65 -12.99 3.31
C ARG A 53 -1.82 -14.13 2.72
N ALA A 54 -2.46 -15.23 2.34
CA ALA A 54 -1.80 -16.39 1.76
C ALA A 54 -1.12 -16.05 0.44
N THR A 55 -1.81 -15.35 -0.46
CA THR A 55 -1.24 -14.91 -1.73
C THR A 55 -0.06 -13.96 -1.54
N LEU A 56 -0.13 -13.05 -0.55
CA LEU A 56 0.98 -12.14 -0.24
C LEU A 56 2.18 -12.90 0.30
N MET A 57 1.97 -13.84 1.23
CA MET A 57 3.02 -14.71 1.78
C MET A 57 3.70 -15.50 0.66
N GLN A 58 2.92 -16.15 -0.19
CA GLN A 58 3.42 -16.94 -1.31
C GLN A 58 4.20 -16.07 -2.31
N LYS A 59 3.66 -14.93 -2.76
CA LYS A 59 4.32 -14.11 -3.80
C LYS A 59 5.54 -13.33 -3.31
N VAL A 60 5.61 -13.00 -2.01
CA VAL A 60 6.69 -12.17 -1.45
C VAL A 60 7.74 -13.01 -0.75
N TRP A 61 7.36 -14.06 -0.04
CA TRP A 61 8.27 -14.95 0.69
C TRP A 61 8.46 -16.32 0.04
N GLN A 62 7.73 -16.65 -1.04
CA GLN A 62 7.85 -17.94 -1.75
C GLN A 62 7.63 -19.12 -0.80
N THR A 63 6.64 -18.96 0.09
CA THR A 63 6.30 -19.95 1.10
C THR A 63 4.80 -20.18 1.13
N ASP A 64 4.43 -21.45 1.29
CA ASP A 64 3.06 -21.87 1.56
C ASP A 64 2.80 -21.99 3.07
N PHE A 65 3.78 -21.63 3.91
CA PHE A 65 3.66 -21.64 5.36
C PHE A 65 2.81 -20.46 5.83
N LEU A 66 1.54 -20.76 6.16
CA LEU A 66 0.54 -19.78 6.60
C LEU A 66 0.39 -19.71 8.11
N ASP A 67 1.05 -20.59 8.86
CA ASP A 67 0.90 -20.68 10.32
C ASP A 67 1.39 -19.42 11.04
N ASP A 68 2.25 -18.61 10.40
CA ASP A 68 2.67 -17.33 10.94
C ASP A 68 2.66 -16.17 9.91
N THR A 69 1.50 -15.57 9.71
CA THR A 69 1.37 -14.32 8.94
C THR A 69 1.86 -13.08 9.68
N ARG A 70 2.43 -13.18 10.90
CA ARG A 70 2.95 -12.00 11.62
C ARG A 70 4.04 -11.28 10.85
N THR A 71 4.86 -12.02 10.11
CA THR A 71 5.91 -11.42 9.26
C THR A 71 5.30 -10.47 8.24
N LEU A 72 4.18 -10.86 7.62
CA LEU A 72 3.43 -9.98 6.71
C LEU A 72 2.93 -8.74 7.45
N ASP A 73 2.28 -8.91 8.60
CA ASP A 73 1.70 -7.79 9.36
C ASP A 73 2.76 -6.78 9.82
N VAL A 74 3.95 -7.25 10.21
CA VAL A 74 5.11 -6.40 10.54
C VAL A 74 5.54 -5.57 9.33
N HIS A 75 5.65 -6.20 8.15
CA HIS A 75 6.03 -5.49 6.93
C HIS A 75 4.95 -4.50 6.47
N ILE A 76 3.68 -4.83 6.64
CA ILE A 76 2.57 -3.91 6.40
C ILE A 76 2.65 -2.70 7.34
N SER A 77 2.89 -2.91 8.63
CA SER A 77 3.04 -1.83 9.61
C SER A 77 4.22 -0.91 9.24
N TRP A 78 5.35 -1.47 8.82
CA TRP A 78 6.50 -0.69 8.35
C TRP A 78 6.17 0.10 7.09
N LEU A 79 5.46 -0.50 6.14
CA LEU A 79 5.05 0.18 4.92
C LEU A 79 4.09 1.34 5.23
N ARG A 80 3.11 1.14 6.13
CA ARG A 80 2.18 2.22 6.55
C ARG A 80 2.91 3.41 7.15
N ARG A 81 3.90 3.18 8.01
CA ARG A 81 4.71 4.26 8.59
C ARG A 81 5.45 5.10 7.55
N LYS A 82 5.69 4.54 6.36
CA LYS A 82 6.35 5.24 5.26
C LYS A 82 5.38 5.95 4.33
N ILE A 83 4.21 5.35 4.05
CA ILE A 83 3.33 5.79 2.96
C ILE A 83 2.03 6.46 3.40
N GLU A 84 1.69 6.37 4.68
CA GLU A 84 0.48 6.97 5.25
C GLU A 84 0.85 8.22 6.05
N ASP A 85 0.02 9.25 5.92
CA ASP A 85 0.12 10.44 6.78
C ASP A 85 -0.18 10.06 8.25
N ASN A 86 -1.13 9.15 8.45
CA ASN A 86 -1.43 8.53 9.74
C ASN A 86 -1.49 7.00 9.63
N PRO A 87 -0.49 6.27 10.15
CA PRO A 87 -0.45 4.80 10.08
C PRO A 87 -1.60 4.09 10.83
N THR A 88 -2.23 4.75 11.81
CA THR A 88 -3.38 4.20 12.56
C THR A 88 -4.70 4.35 11.81
N HIS A 89 -4.77 5.29 10.87
CA HIS A 89 -5.93 5.56 10.01
C HIS A 89 -5.48 5.52 8.54
N PRO A 90 -5.05 4.34 8.03
CA PRO A 90 -4.47 4.23 6.71
C PRO A 90 -5.50 4.54 5.62
N ARG A 91 -5.09 5.26 4.58
CA ARG A 91 -5.92 5.59 3.41
C ARG A 91 -5.49 4.82 2.16
N ARG A 92 -4.20 4.47 2.05
CA ARG A 92 -3.63 3.75 0.90
C ARG A 92 -3.63 2.26 1.13
N LEU A 93 -3.17 1.79 2.29
CA LEU A 93 -2.99 0.37 2.59
C LEU A 93 -4.02 -0.10 3.62
N ILE A 94 -5.16 -0.57 3.12
CA ILE A 94 -6.33 -0.94 3.92
C ILE A 94 -6.25 -2.41 4.36
N THR A 95 -6.53 -2.66 5.64
CA THR A 95 -6.71 -4.02 6.16
C THR A 95 -8.15 -4.44 5.97
N VAL A 96 -8.36 -5.55 5.28
CA VAL A 96 -9.64 -6.28 5.30
C VAL A 96 -9.49 -7.43 6.30
N ARG A 97 -10.10 -7.25 7.48
CA ARG A 97 -9.99 -8.20 8.60
C ARG A 97 -10.45 -9.58 8.15
N GLY A 98 -9.71 -10.63 8.54
CA GLY A 98 -9.96 -12.01 8.12
C GLY A 98 -9.58 -12.36 6.68
N VAL A 99 -9.38 -11.37 5.79
CA VAL A 99 -9.15 -11.62 4.35
C VAL A 99 -7.71 -11.30 3.93
N GLY A 100 -7.28 -10.03 4.11
CA GLY A 100 -5.97 -9.59 3.63
C GLY A 100 -5.82 -8.08 3.56
N TYR A 101 -5.16 -7.62 2.51
CA TYR A 101 -4.76 -6.22 2.35
C TYR A 101 -5.12 -5.69 0.97
N CYS A 102 -5.51 -4.44 0.91
CA CYS A 102 -5.84 -3.75 -0.33
C CYS A 102 -5.00 -2.47 -0.44
N LEU A 103 -4.40 -2.27 -1.61
CA LEU A 103 -3.74 -1.01 -1.94
C LEU A 103 -4.69 -0.16 -2.78
N ILE A 104 -5.15 0.94 -2.18
CA ILE A 104 -6.04 1.92 -2.79
C ILE A 104 -5.19 2.88 -3.62
N VAL A 105 -5.51 2.95 -4.90
CA VAL A 105 -4.89 3.84 -5.87
C VAL A 105 -5.99 4.50 -6.67
N GLU A 106 -6.02 5.83 -6.64
CA GLU A 106 -6.92 6.56 -7.53
C GLU A 106 -6.36 6.51 -8.96
N LYS A 107 -7.13 5.93 -9.88
CA LYS A 107 -6.85 6.11 -11.30
C LYS A 107 -7.02 7.58 -11.63
N GLN A 108 -5.99 8.18 -12.21
CA GLN A 108 -6.14 9.45 -12.92
C GLN A 108 -7.23 9.21 -13.97
N ARG A 109 -8.44 9.75 -13.77
CA ARG A 109 -9.44 9.86 -14.83
C ARG A 109 -8.81 10.80 -15.86
N GLY A 110 -8.38 10.22 -16.98
CA GLY A 110 -8.07 10.98 -18.19
C GLY A 110 -9.31 11.65 -18.75
#